data_AF-A0A7X5DX48-F1
#
_entry.id   AF-A0A7X5DX48-F1
#
_cell.length_a   1.000
_cell.length_b   1.000
_cell.length_c   1.000
_cell.angle_alpha   90.00
_cell.angle_beta   90.00
_cell.angle_gamma   90.00
#
_symmetry.space_group_name_H-M   'P 1'
#
loop_
_entity.id
_entity.type
_entity.pdbx_description
1 polymer ?
#
loop_
_entity_poly.entity_id
_entity_poly.type
_entity_poly.pdbx_seq_one_letter_code
_entity_poly.pdbx_strand_id
1 'polypeptide(L)'
;MSDNNFYSLDKLVEFGMGLSIATQMAASMNHTLSQTQIPGAGTAMSTHTETVYYAVLDGVQAGPYSLTEVARLIAEKKIVKETYVWKPGMAKWDLAENVDEVLRLVALTPPPLPTD
;
A
#
# COMPACT_ATOMS: atom_id res chain seq x y z
N MET A 1 -38.22 -65.54 -14.04
CA MET A 1 -38.50 -64.49 -15.05
C MET A 1 -39.74 -63.80 -14.54
N SER A 2 -39.81 -62.53 -14.19
CA SER A 2 -38.98 -61.33 -14.32
C SER A 2 -39.43 -60.47 -13.11
N ASP A 3 -38.72 -59.45 -12.60
CA ASP A 3 -39.29 -58.07 -12.58
C ASP A 3 -38.47 -57.15 -11.64
N ASN A 4 -37.15 -57.38 -11.52
CA ASN A 4 -36.27 -56.55 -10.69
C ASN A 4 -35.37 -55.61 -11.50
N ASN A 5 -35.56 -55.52 -12.82
CA ASN A 5 -34.64 -54.82 -13.72
C ASN A 5 -35.07 -53.39 -14.10
N PHE A 6 -36.26 -52.94 -13.66
CA PHE A 6 -36.81 -51.64 -14.07
C PHE A 6 -36.57 -50.49 -13.09
N TYR A 7 -36.22 -50.75 -11.83
CA TYR A 7 -35.97 -49.70 -10.84
C TYR A 7 -34.54 -49.13 -10.88
N SER A 8 -33.60 -49.84 -11.51
CA SER A 8 -32.18 -49.45 -11.56
C SER A 8 -31.82 -48.54 -12.73
N LEU A 9 -32.69 -48.48 -13.77
CA LEU A 9 -32.50 -47.61 -14.93
C LEU A 9 -32.89 -46.16 -14.64
N ASP A 10 -33.93 -45.94 -13.83
CA ASP A 10 -34.44 -44.61 -13.46
C ASP A 10 -33.42 -43.85 -12.58
N LYS A 11 -32.75 -44.54 -11.64
CA LYS A 11 -31.72 -43.96 -10.78
C LYS A 11 -30.42 -43.58 -11.52
N LEU A 12 -30.12 -44.23 -12.65
CA LEU A 12 -28.93 -43.94 -13.44
C LEU A 12 -29.11 -42.66 -14.28
N VAL A 13 -30.34 -42.43 -14.76
CA VAL A 13 -30.75 -41.21 -15.47
C VAL A 13 -30.80 -40.02 -14.51
N GLU A 14 -31.31 -40.21 -13.29
CA GLU A 14 -31.29 -39.20 -12.22
C GLU A 14 -29.87 -38.81 -11.78
N PHE A 15 -28.97 -39.79 -11.63
CA PHE A 15 -27.55 -39.53 -11.33
C PHE A 15 -26.82 -38.82 -12.49
N GLY A 16 -27.14 -39.17 -13.75
CA GLY A 16 -26.60 -38.50 -14.94
C GLY A 16 -27.06 -37.04 -15.09
N MET A 17 -28.29 -36.72 -14.69
CA MET A 17 -28.78 -35.34 -14.61
C MET A 17 -28.18 -34.58 -13.41
N GLY A 18 -27.94 -35.25 -12.29
CA GLY A 18 -27.25 -34.65 -11.13
C GLY A 18 -25.80 -34.25 -11.41
N LEU A 19 -25.05 -35.10 -12.13
CA LEU A 19 -23.65 -34.85 -12.53
C LEU A 19 -23.49 -33.70 -13.55
N SER A 20 -24.47 -33.50 -14.44
CA SER A 20 -24.44 -32.44 -15.45
C SER A 20 -24.77 -31.06 -14.86
N ILE A 21 -25.61 -31.00 -13.82
CA ILE A 21 -25.83 -29.77 -13.04
C ILE A 21 -24.63 -29.49 -12.12
N ALA A 22 -24.02 -30.53 -11.53
CA ALA A 22 -22.83 -30.39 -10.68
C ALA A 22 -21.62 -29.80 -11.44
N THR A 23 -21.41 -30.18 -12.70
CA THR A 23 -20.32 -29.62 -13.53
C THR A 23 -20.57 -28.16 -13.91
N GLN A 24 -21.82 -27.76 -14.19
CA GLN A 24 -22.16 -26.35 -14.43
C GLN A 24 -22.03 -25.48 -13.17
N MET A 25 -22.41 -26.00 -12.00
CA MET A 25 -22.23 -25.29 -10.73
C MET A 25 -20.75 -25.19 -10.33
N ALA A 26 -19.96 -26.22 -10.57
CA ALA A 26 -18.51 -26.18 -10.33
C ALA A 26 -17.82 -25.14 -11.23
N ALA A 27 -18.21 -25.04 -12.51
CA ALA A 27 -17.67 -24.05 -13.44
C ALA A 27 -18.06 -22.61 -13.03
N SER A 28 -19.30 -22.38 -12.57
CA SER A 28 -19.76 -21.06 -12.12
C SER A 28 -19.16 -20.65 -10.77
N MET A 29 -18.94 -21.59 -9.85
CA MET A 29 -18.17 -21.36 -8.61
C MET A 29 -16.69 -21.06 -8.89
N ASN A 30 -16.07 -21.78 -9.83
CA ASN A 30 -14.68 -21.52 -10.21
C ASN A 30 -14.50 -20.14 -10.88
N HIS A 31 -15.48 -19.70 -11.67
CA HIS A 31 -15.48 -18.37 -12.28
C HIS A 31 -15.75 -17.26 -11.27
N THR A 32 -16.66 -17.47 -10.31
CA THR A 32 -16.91 -16.50 -9.23
C THR A 32 -15.76 -16.42 -8.23
N LEU A 33 -15.02 -17.49 -7.93
CA LEU A 33 -13.83 -17.38 -7.07
C LEU A 33 -12.65 -16.69 -7.78
N SER A 34 -12.56 -16.79 -9.11
CA SER A 34 -11.53 -16.12 -9.92
C SER A 34 -11.83 -14.64 -10.17
N GLN A 35 -13.10 -14.22 -10.05
CA GLN A 35 -13.55 -12.85 -10.34
C GLN A 35 -14.16 -12.13 -9.12
N THR A 36 -14.32 -12.80 -7.98
CA THR A 36 -14.62 -12.11 -6.71
C THR A 36 -13.31 -11.51 -6.19
N GLN A 37 -12.97 -10.38 -6.79
CA GLN A 37 -12.24 -9.33 -6.10
C GLN A 37 -13.06 -9.00 -4.87
N ILE A 38 -12.63 -9.50 -3.71
CA ILE A 38 -13.17 -9.12 -2.42
C ILE A 38 -13.00 -7.61 -2.34
N PRO A 39 -14.07 -6.79 -2.27
CA PRO A 39 -13.94 -5.37 -2.02
C PRO A 39 -13.35 -5.21 -0.62
N GLY A 40 -12.02 -5.11 -0.52
CA GLY A 40 -11.30 -5.02 0.75
C GLY A 40 -10.12 -5.98 0.96
N ALA A 41 -9.86 -6.93 0.05
CA ALA A 41 -8.67 -7.78 0.16
C ALA A 41 -8.16 -8.19 -1.22
N GLY A 42 -7.22 -7.42 -1.79
CA GLY A 42 -6.52 -7.86 -3.01
C GLY A 42 -6.13 -6.79 -4.02
N THR A 43 -6.41 -5.51 -3.79
CA THR A 43 -5.44 -4.52 -4.27
C THR A 43 -4.32 -4.56 -3.24
N ALA A 44 -3.12 -4.97 -3.66
CA ALA A 44 -1.94 -4.36 -3.08
C ALA A 44 -2.16 -2.87 -3.29
N MET A 45 -2.80 -2.23 -2.31
CA MET A 45 -2.91 -0.78 -2.26
C MET A 45 -1.45 -0.38 -2.36
N SER A 46 -1.08 0.23 -3.49
CA SER A 46 0.05 1.12 -3.52
C SER A 46 -0.23 2.07 -2.38
N THR A 47 0.29 1.72 -1.21
CA THR A 47 0.31 2.59 -0.07
C THR A 47 1.17 3.69 -0.60
N HIS A 48 0.54 4.78 -1.02
CA HIS A 48 1.20 6.05 -1.13
C HIS A 48 1.66 6.32 0.31
N THR A 49 2.80 5.73 0.68
CA THR A 49 3.46 6.01 1.93
C THR A 49 3.88 7.45 1.76
N GLU A 50 3.03 8.36 2.25
CA GLU A 50 3.41 9.75 2.42
C GLU A 50 4.78 9.74 3.09
N THR A 51 5.77 10.25 2.37
CA THR A 51 7.16 10.20 2.84
C THR A 51 7.23 11.13 4.04
N VAL A 52 7.28 10.53 5.22
CA VAL A 52 7.42 11.24 6.48
C VAL A 52 8.90 11.42 6.80
N TYR A 53 9.18 12.52 7.48
CA TYR A 53 10.52 12.93 7.87
C TYR A 53 10.58 13.13 9.37
N TYR A 54 11.71 12.76 9.95
CA TYR A 54 12.04 13.04 11.33
C TYR A 54 13.29 13.89 11.35
N ALA A 55 13.34 14.87 12.24
CA ALA A 55 14.48 15.76 12.41
C ALA A 55 14.88 15.83 13.88
N VAL A 56 16.15 16.05 14.16
CA VAL A 56 16.63 16.29 15.53
C VAL A 56 16.65 17.80 15.78
N LEU A 57 15.72 18.28 16.58
CA LEU A 57 15.62 19.69 16.99
C LEU A 57 16.05 19.81 18.44
N ASP A 58 17.01 20.68 18.74
CA ASP A 58 17.53 20.89 20.11
C ASP A 58 18.01 19.59 20.82
N GLY A 59 18.52 18.64 20.03
CA GLY A 59 18.98 17.33 20.54
C GLY A 59 17.85 16.31 20.79
N VAL A 60 16.60 16.65 20.46
CA VAL A 60 15.44 15.77 20.61
C VAL A 60 14.89 15.39 19.23
N GLN A 61 14.53 14.12 19.07
CA GLN A 61 13.83 13.67 17.87
C GLN A 61 12.44 14.32 17.79
N ALA A 62 12.15 14.97 16.67
CA ALA A 62 10.89 15.60 16.37
C ALA A 62 10.33 15.09 15.03
N GLY A 63 9.01 14.93 14.95
CA GLY A 63 8.29 14.37 13.79
C GLY A 63 7.20 13.37 14.20
N PRO A 64 6.55 12.70 13.24
CA PRO A 64 6.77 12.77 11.79
C PRO A 64 6.31 14.09 11.17
N TYR A 65 7.11 14.63 10.27
CA TYR A 65 6.81 15.82 9.46
C TYR A 65 6.57 15.42 8.00
N SER A 66 5.64 16.10 7.33
CA SER A 66 5.55 16.05 5.86
C SER A 66 6.67 16.86 5.21
N LEU A 67 6.90 16.65 3.92
CA LEU A 67 7.84 17.44 3.13
C LEU A 67 7.56 18.96 3.23
N THR A 68 6.29 19.36 3.26
CA THR A 68 5.86 20.76 3.40
C THR A 68 6.19 21.32 4.79
N GLU A 69 6.02 20.53 5.85
CA GLU A 69 6.40 20.94 7.21
C GLU A 69 7.91 21.06 7.36
N VAL A 70 8.68 20.14 6.78
CA VAL A 70 10.14 20.24 6.71
C VAL A 70 10.55 21.53 6.00
N ALA A 71 9.94 21.86 4.86
CA ALA A 71 10.20 23.12 4.16
C ALA A 71 9.92 24.36 5.03
N ARG A 72 8.82 24.34 5.79
CA ARG A 72 8.49 25.41 6.74
C ARG A 72 9.53 25.52 7.87
N LEU A 73 9.95 24.39 8.44
CA LEU A 73 10.96 24.34 9.49
C LEU A 73 12.34 24.81 9.00
N ILE A 74 12.67 24.55 7.74
CA ILE A 74 13.86 25.08 7.07
C ILE A 74 13.76 26.61 6.93
N ALA A 75 12.61 27.11 6.48
CA ALA A 75 12.35 28.55 6.39
C ALA A 75 12.42 29.25 7.76
N GLU A 76 11.95 28.57 8.83
CA GLU A 76 12.06 29.03 10.22
C GLU A 76 13.49 28.89 10.81
N LYS A 77 14.46 28.39 10.04
CA LYS A 77 15.84 28.06 10.49
C LYS A 77 15.90 27.06 11.65
N LYS A 78 14.84 26.28 11.88
CA LYS A 78 14.82 25.19 12.87
C LYS A 78 15.53 23.95 12.34
N ILE A 79 15.36 23.65 11.06
CA ILE A 79 16.13 22.64 10.33
C ILE A 79 17.17 23.38 9.50
N VAL A 80 18.43 23.11 9.76
CA VAL A 80 19.58 23.64 9.01
C VAL A 80 20.35 22.48 8.39
N LYS A 81 21.33 22.76 7.53
CA LYS A 81 22.18 21.73 6.89
C LYS A 81 22.81 20.73 7.89
N GLU A 82 23.15 21.20 9.08
CA GLU A 82 23.76 20.44 10.17
C GLU A 82 22.73 19.64 11.01
N THR A 83 21.44 19.77 10.73
CA THR A 83 20.38 19.03 11.43
C THR A 83 20.34 17.59 10.96
N TYR A 84 20.32 16.63 11.88
CA TYR A 84 20.10 15.23 11.55
C TYR A 84 18.65 15.00 11.13
N VAL A 85 18.47 14.43 9.95
CA VAL A 85 17.18 14.05 9.36
C VAL A 85 17.19 12.57 9.04
N TRP A 86 16.04 11.93 9.22
CA TRP A 86 15.83 10.55 8.84
C TRP A 86 14.45 10.39 8.20
N LYS A 87 14.36 9.50 7.21
CA LYS A 87 13.10 9.12 6.60
C LYS A 87 13.03 7.59 6.46
N PRO A 88 11.82 7.01 6.40
CA PRO A 88 11.64 5.60 6.07
C PRO A 88 12.37 5.25 4.77
N GLY A 89 13.19 4.20 4.81
CA GLY A 89 14.05 3.79 3.70
C GLY A 89 15.52 4.23 3.81
N MET A 90 15.87 5.11 4.76
CA MET A 90 17.27 5.40 5.10
C MET A 90 17.84 4.40 6.11
N ALA A 91 19.09 3.99 5.91
CA ALA A 91 19.80 3.05 6.79
C ALA A 91 20.14 3.64 8.17
N LYS A 92 20.37 4.95 8.24
CA LYS A 92 20.73 5.70 9.45
C LYS A 92 20.31 7.15 9.31
N TRP A 93 20.30 7.88 10.42
CA TRP A 93 20.19 9.34 10.42
C TRP A 93 21.35 9.94 9.62
N ASP A 94 21.02 10.93 8.81
CA ASP A 94 22.02 11.66 8.02
C ASP A 94 21.78 13.16 8.14
N LEU A 95 22.76 13.97 7.77
CA LEU A 95 22.61 15.42 7.80
C LEU A 95 21.61 15.87 6.74
N ALA A 96 20.85 16.92 7.03
CA ALA A 96 19.91 17.53 6.09
C ALA A 96 20.56 17.88 4.75
N GLU A 97 21.83 18.28 4.73
CA GLU A 97 22.58 18.52 3.48
C GLU A 97 22.88 17.27 2.66
N ASN A 98 22.89 16.08 3.28
CA ASN A 98 23.11 14.81 2.57
C ASN A 98 21.79 14.20 2.08
N VAL A 99 20.65 14.79 2.43
CA VAL A 99 19.33 14.35 1.94
C VAL A 99 18.95 15.18 0.71
N ASP A 100 19.01 14.59 -0.48
CA ASP A 100 18.71 15.26 -1.75
C ASP A 100 17.35 15.97 -1.76
N GLU A 101 16.33 15.38 -1.13
CA GLU A 101 15.00 16.00 -1.01
C GLU A 101 15.03 17.27 -0.16
N VAL A 102 15.80 17.27 0.93
CA VAL A 102 15.95 18.45 1.79
C VAL A 102 16.76 19.53 1.09
N LEU A 103 17.83 19.16 0.37
CA LEU A 103 18.58 20.10 -0.48
C LEU A 103 17.67 20.78 -1.52
N ARG A 104 16.78 20.02 -2.16
CA ARG A 104 15.80 20.56 -3.10
C ARG A 104 14.84 21.55 -2.42
N LEU A 105 14.40 21.26 -1.21
CA LEU A 105 13.55 22.19 -0.44
C LEU A 105 14.29 23.50 -0.10
N VAL A 106 15.55 23.42 0.31
CA VAL A 106 16.38 24.60 0.60
C VAL A 106 16.54 25.47 -0.65
N ALA A 107 16.76 24.87 -1.82
CA ALA A 107 16.87 25.59 -3.10
C ALA A 107 15.55 26.24 -3.54
N LEU A 108 14.40 25.72 -3.10
CA LEU A 108 13.07 26.24 -3.39
C LEU A 108 12.62 27.33 -2.41
N THR A 109 13.19 27.38 -1.20
CA THR A 109 13.04 28.54 -0.33
C THR A 109 13.92 29.68 -0.86
N PRO A 110 13.34 30.78 -1.36
CA PRO A 110 14.12 31.91 -1.79
C PRO A 110 14.99 32.40 -0.63
N PRO A 111 16.28 32.70 -0.86
CA PRO A 111 17.15 33.22 0.19
C PRO A 111 16.49 34.45 0.82
N PRO A 112 16.50 34.58 2.15
CA PRO A 112 15.92 35.74 2.82
C PRO A 112 16.59 37.01 2.25
N LEU A 113 15.76 37.99 1.90
CA LEU A 113 16.21 39.28 1.42
C LEU A 113 17.23 39.83 2.42
N PRO A 114 18.41 40.31 1.96
CA PRO A 114 19.35 40.97 2.85
C PRO A 114 18.62 42.14 3.51
N THR A 115 18.50 42.09 4.83
CA THR A 115 18.12 43.26 5.62
C THR A 115 19.36 44.13 5.76
N ASP A 116 19.49 45.13 4.89
CA ASP A 116 20.25 46.36 5.16
C ASP A 116 19.26 47.46 5.56
#